data_AF-A0A2G1DE83-F1
#
_entry.id   AF-A0A2G1DE83-F1
#
_cell.length_a   1.000
_cell.length_b   1.000
_cell.length_c   1.000
_cell.angle_alpha   90.00
_cell.angle_beta   90.00
_cell.angle_gamma   90.00
#
_symmetry.space_group_name_H-M   'P 1'
#
loop_
_entity.id
_entity.type
_entity.pdbx_description
1 polymer ?
#
loop_
_entity_poly.entity_id
_entity_poly.type
_entity_poly.pdbx_seq_one_letter_code
_entity_poly.pdbx_strand_id
1 'polypeptide(L)'
;KEETIQKDSIITVGEEERKSIKANKILTVEKESITTIKNDCEKHILEDFITIVKDDLKTIVENSVIKRIKGTKTEYIEQDVKKKYLQNMFLQIGRDYRLDVINSYHLKANTVKYQANTIELEATNGISLKCGGNVLTVNPSGIFLKAGTVDTTSSNGGVSAKDVAKVEIPKPLYEKVRVVELIPTITKQDDITQVLEY
;
A
#
# COMPACT_ATOMS: atom_id res chain seq x y z
N LYS A 1 5.29 23.59 -40.04
CA LYS A 1 6.49 24.36 -39.66
C LYS A 1 7.33 23.44 -38.78
N GLU A 2 8.59 23.23 -39.14
CA GLU A 2 9.54 22.43 -38.37
C GLU A 2 10.49 23.41 -37.67
N GLU A 3 10.74 23.21 -36.38
CA GLU A 3 11.70 23.99 -35.61
C GLU A 3 12.72 23.04 -35.01
N THR A 4 13.99 23.27 -35.31
CA THR A 4 15.09 22.39 -34.93
C THR A 4 16.13 23.20 -34.17
N ILE A 5 16.47 22.74 -32.97
CA ILE A 5 17.53 23.32 -32.15
C ILE A 5 18.71 22.33 -32.15
N GLN A 6 19.86 22.76 -32.64
CA GLN A 6 21.03 21.90 -32.90
C GLN A 6 21.95 21.70 -31.68
N LYS A 7 21.76 22.48 -30.62
CA LYS A 7 22.61 22.51 -29.40
C LYS A 7 21.75 22.80 -28.16
N ASP A 8 22.41 23.05 -27.04
CA ASP A 8 21.78 23.45 -25.78
C ASP A 8 20.83 24.64 -25.96
N SER A 9 19.68 24.59 -25.29
CA SER A 9 18.69 25.66 -25.24
C SER A 9 18.19 25.83 -23.82
N ILE A 10 17.96 27.09 -23.44
CA ILE A 10 17.33 27.47 -22.18
C ILE A 10 16.05 28.19 -22.54
N ILE A 11 14.91 27.68 -22.07
CA ILE A 11 13.61 28.34 -22.17
C ILE A 11 13.25 28.82 -20.78
N THR A 12 13.07 30.13 -20.63
CA THR A 12 12.59 30.75 -19.38
C THR A 12 11.23 31.38 -19.65
N VAL A 13 10.24 31.04 -18.83
CA VAL A 13 8.91 31.63 -18.88
C VAL A 13 8.70 32.39 -17.57
N GLY A 14 8.42 33.69 -17.66
CA GLY A 14 8.42 34.58 -16.49
C GLY A 14 7.28 34.31 -15.51
N GLU A 15 6.08 34.05 -16.02
CA GLU A 15 4.87 33.88 -15.20
C GLU A 15 4.21 32.51 -15.44
N GLU A 16 3.79 32.25 -16.68
CA GLU A 16 3.00 31.05 -16.99
C GLU A 16 3.30 30.49 -18.37
N GLU A 17 3.44 29.16 -18.46
CA GLU A 17 3.44 28.42 -19.73
C GLU A 17 2.16 27.61 -19.86
N ARG A 18 1.34 27.88 -20.88
CA ARG A 18 0.17 27.07 -21.25
C ARG A 18 0.43 26.33 -22.56
N LYS A 19 0.31 25.00 -22.54
CA LYS A 19 0.48 24.15 -23.74
C LYS A 19 -0.76 23.28 -23.94
N SER A 20 -1.36 23.37 -25.13
CA SER A 20 -2.47 22.51 -25.56
C SER A 20 -2.05 21.70 -26.79
N ILE A 21 -2.08 20.37 -26.67
CA ILE A 21 -1.73 19.44 -27.75
C ILE A 21 -3.02 18.75 -28.19
N LYS A 22 -3.46 19.03 -29.43
CA LYS A 22 -4.75 18.54 -29.95
C LYS A 22 -4.73 17.09 -30.42
N ALA A 23 -3.54 16.52 -30.60
CA ALA A 23 -3.34 15.17 -31.07
C ALA A 23 -2.32 14.47 -30.15
N ASN A 24 -1.13 14.16 -30.67
CA ASN A 24 -0.15 13.35 -29.96
C ASN A 24 1.00 14.19 -29.40
N LYS A 25 1.50 13.80 -28.22
CA LYS A 25 2.79 14.24 -27.68
C LYS A 25 3.73 13.05 -27.63
N ILE A 26 4.83 13.11 -28.37
CA ILE A 26 5.91 12.13 -28.31
C ILE A 26 7.14 12.85 -27.79
N LEU A 27 7.74 12.33 -26.72
CA LEU A 27 8.97 12.83 -26.13
C LEU A 27 9.98 11.69 -26.05
N THR A 28 11.07 11.83 -26.79
CA THR A 28 12.21 10.92 -26.72
C THR A 28 13.36 11.64 -26.04
N VAL A 29 13.91 11.04 -24.99
CA VAL A 29 15.09 11.54 -24.28
C VAL A 29 16.13 10.44 -24.30
N GLU A 30 17.26 10.69 -24.94
CA GLU A 30 18.28 9.65 -25.20
C GLU A 30 19.20 9.38 -24.00
N LYS A 31 19.32 10.33 -23.08
CA LYS A 31 20.24 10.25 -21.93
C LYS A 31 19.52 10.36 -20.59
N GLU A 32 19.04 11.54 -20.25
CA GLU A 32 18.49 11.83 -18.92
C GLU A 32 17.38 12.87 -18.98
N SER A 33 16.36 12.68 -18.14
CA SER A 33 15.33 13.68 -17.87
C SER A 33 15.18 13.87 -16.36
N ILE A 34 15.27 15.13 -15.91
CA ILE A 34 15.01 15.52 -14.53
C ILE A 34 13.84 16.50 -14.56
N THR A 35 12.82 16.24 -13.75
CA THR A 35 11.68 17.15 -13.56
C THR A 35 11.54 17.46 -12.09
N THR A 36 11.62 18.75 -11.76
CA THR A 36 11.43 19.25 -10.39
C THR A 36 10.20 20.14 -10.37
N ILE A 37 9.24 19.81 -9.50
CA ILE A 37 8.06 20.61 -9.25
C ILE A 37 8.15 21.03 -7.79
N LYS A 38 8.17 22.34 -7.55
CA LYS A 38 8.38 22.90 -6.19
C LYS A 38 7.11 22.90 -5.34
N ASN A 39 5.97 22.86 -6.00
CA ASN A 39 4.64 22.88 -5.38
C ASN A 39 3.88 21.63 -5.85
N ASP A 40 2.60 21.79 -6.17
CA ASP A 40 1.72 20.68 -6.49
C ASP A 40 1.88 20.17 -7.93
N CYS A 41 1.63 18.87 -8.10
CA CYS A 41 1.55 18.21 -9.40
C CYS A 41 0.29 17.34 -9.43
N GLU A 42 -0.65 17.69 -10.31
CA GLU A 42 -1.83 16.87 -10.59
C GLU A 42 -1.74 16.28 -12.00
N LYS A 43 -2.11 15.00 -12.12
CA LYS A 43 -2.16 14.29 -13.39
C LYS A 43 -3.50 13.58 -13.51
N HIS A 44 -4.28 13.97 -14.50
CA HIS A 44 -5.48 13.25 -14.89
C HIS A 44 -5.19 12.42 -16.14
N ILE A 45 -5.35 11.11 -16.00
CA ILE A 45 -5.21 10.15 -17.10
C ILE A 45 -6.58 9.50 -17.22
N LEU A 46 -7.23 9.72 -18.37
CA LEU A 46 -8.62 9.30 -18.57
C LEU A 46 -8.74 7.83 -18.99
N GLU A 47 -7.64 7.28 -19.50
CA GLU A 47 -7.52 5.90 -19.98
C GLU A 47 -6.35 5.21 -19.27
N ASP A 48 -5.50 4.53 -20.03
CA ASP A 48 -4.43 3.69 -19.48
C ASP A 48 -3.17 4.49 -19.13
N PHE A 49 -2.52 4.08 -18.04
CA PHE A 49 -1.20 4.55 -17.66
C PHE A 49 -0.26 3.36 -17.51
N ILE A 50 0.71 3.25 -18.43
CA ILE A 50 1.69 2.16 -18.47
C ILE A 50 3.06 2.76 -18.16
N THR A 51 3.77 2.16 -17.19
CA THR A 51 5.15 2.50 -16.86
C THR A 51 5.99 1.23 -16.96
N ILE A 52 7.08 1.29 -17.73
CA ILE A 52 8.07 0.21 -17.85
C ILE A 52 9.40 0.76 -17.38
N VAL A 53 9.99 0.10 -16.38
CA VAL A 53 11.31 0.43 -15.83
C VAL A 53 12.20 -0.79 -16.01
N LYS A 54 13.37 -0.62 -16.63
CA LYS A 54 14.28 -1.73 -16.93
C LYS A 54 15.13 -2.13 -15.73
N ASP A 55 15.55 -1.13 -14.95
CA ASP A 55 16.43 -1.33 -13.81
C ASP A 55 15.61 -1.09 -12.53
N ASP A 56 15.76 0.08 -11.89
CA ASP A 56 15.19 0.35 -10.58
C ASP A 56 14.10 1.43 -10.59
N LEU A 57 13.01 1.17 -9.86
CA LEU A 57 12.01 2.18 -9.49
C LEU A 57 12.13 2.51 -8.01
N LYS A 58 12.55 3.73 -7.70
CA LYS A 58 12.58 4.26 -6.34
C LYS A 58 11.45 5.28 -6.13
N THR A 59 10.65 5.08 -5.10
CA THR A 59 9.61 6.04 -4.69
C THR A 59 9.78 6.37 -3.22
N ILE A 60 9.93 7.66 -2.92
CA ILE A 60 9.97 8.18 -1.56
C ILE A 60 8.79 9.13 -1.41
N VAL A 61 8.02 8.97 -0.34
CA VAL A 61 6.93 9.87 0.04
C VAL A 61 7.13 10.21 1.51
N GLU A 62 7.23 11.50 1.83
CA GLU A 62 7.58 11.96 3.18
C GLU A 62 6.37 11.94 4.13
N ASN A 63 5.18 12.21 3.60
CA ASN A 63 3.97 12.35 4.42
C ASN A 63 3.07 11.12 4.32
N SER A 64 2.17 11.08 3.34
CA SER A 64 1.10 10.09 3.28
C SER A 64 0.83 9.61 1.87
N VAL A 65 0.41 8.36 1.75
CA VAL A 65 0.00 7.74 0.49
C VAL A 65 -1.41 7.19 0.66
N ILE A 66 -2.33 7.67 -0.18
CA ILE A 66 -3.70 7.16 -0.25
C ILE A 66 -3.87 6.53 -1.64
N LYS A 67 -4.26 5.25 -1.67
CA LYS A 67 -4.52 4.52 -2.92
C LYS A 67 -5.94 3.97 -2.88
N ARG A 68 -6.71 4.25 -3.93
CA ARG A 68 -8.04 3.69 -4.15
C ARG A 68 -8.09 3.04 -5.52
N ILE A 69 -8.39 1.75 -5.53
CA ILE A 69 -8.56 0.95 -6.76
C ILE A 69 -10.00 0.44 -6.74
N LYS A 70 -10.80 0.81 -7.75
CA LYS A 70 -12.20 0.37 -7.87
C LYS A 70 -12.31 -1.04 -8.48
N GLY A 71 -11.35 -1.40 -9.31
CA GLY A 71 -11.24 -2.73 -9.90
C GLY A 71 -10.30 -3.63 -9.10
N THR A 72 -9.55 -4.47 -9.80
CA THR A 72 -8.63 -5.45 -9.21
C THR A 72 -7.22 -4.88 -9.09
N LYS A 73 -6.52 -5.29 -8.03
CA LYS A 73 -5.07 -5.08 -7.88
C LYS A 73 -4.38 -6.45 -7.92
N THR A 74 -3.48 -6.64 -8.87
CA THR A 74 -2.62 -7.83 -8.96
C THR A 74 -1.16 -7.40 -8.82
N GLU A 75 -0.41 -8.09 -7.98
CA GLU A 75 1.03 -7.88 -7.80
C GLU A 75 1.73 -9.22 -8.03
N TYR A 76 2.69 -9.26 -8.95
CA TYR A 76 3.56 -10.42 -9.19
C TYR A 76 5.01 -9.98 -8.99
N ILE A 77 5.74 -10.72 -8.16
CA ILE A 77 7.11 -10.40 -7.76
C ILE A 77 7.90 -11.69 -7.85
N GLU A 78 8.93 -11.70 -8.69
CA GLU A 78 9.73 -12.91 -8.96
C GLU A 78 10.66 -13.28 -7.82
N GLN A 79 11.06 -12.28 -7.03
CA GLN A 79 12.04 -12.43 -5.95
C GLN A 79 11.44 -11.98 -4.61
N ASP A 80 12.31 -11.53 -3.70
CA ASP A 80 11.95 -11.24 -2.33
C ASP A 80 11.08 -10.00 -2.15
N VAL A 81 10.19 -10.06 -1.15
CA VAL A 81 9.42 -8.92 -0.65
C VAL A 81 9.75 -8.69 0.81
N LYS A 82 10.16 -7.45 1.14
CA LYS A 82 10.41 -7.03 2.52
C LYS A 82 9.54 -5.83 2.85
N LYS A 83 8.71 -5.95 3.88
CA LYS A 83 7.84 -4.87 4.39
C LYS A 83 8.15 -4.62 5.86
N LYS A 84 8.42 -3.36 6.22
CA LYS A 84 8.66 -2.94 7.60
C LYS A 84 7.68 -1.80 7.93
N TYR A 85 6.79 -2.07 8.88
CA TYR A 85 5.90 -1.06 9.45
C TYR A 85 6.41 -0.72 10.84
N LEU A 86 6.71 0.55 11.09
CA LEU A 86 7.23 1.00 12.39
C LEU A 86 6.15 1.16 13.45
N GLN A 87 4.89 1.19 13.02
CA GLN A 87 3.70 1.28 13.85
C GLN A 87 2.73 0.16 13.46
N ASN A 88 1.44 0.38 13.71
CA ASN A 88 0.39 -0.61 13.52
C ASN A 88 0.12 -0.92 12.03
N MET A 89 -0.22 -2.18 11.76
CA MET A 89 -0.77 -2.63 10.47
C MET A 89 -2.19 -3.14 10.69
N PHE A 90 -3.16 -2.54 10.02
CA PHE A 90 -4.56 -2.99 10.02
C PHE A 90 -4.92 -3.51 8.63
N LEU A 91 -5.42 -4.75 8.56
CA LEU A 91 -5.88 -5.39 7.35
C LEU A 91 -7.33 -5.82 7.54
N GLN A 92 -8.21 -5.37 6.65
CA GLN A 92 -9.62 -5.75 6.63
C GLN A 92 -9.96 -6.39 5.29
N ILE A 93 -10.55 -7.59 5.34
CA ILE A 93 -10.95 -8.38 4.18
C ILE A 93 -12.46 -8.55 4.23
N GLY A 94 -13.16 -8.16 3.16
CA GLY A 94 -14.63 -8.16 3.13
C GLY A 94 -15.26 -9.52 2.83
N ARG A 95 -14.48 -10.48 2.32
CA ARG A 95 -14.88 -11.85 2.01
C ARG A 95 -13.79 -12.81 2.46
N ASP A 96 -13.04 -13.38 1.53
CA ASP A 96 -12.10 -14.46 1.79
C ASP A 96 -10.64 -13.98 1.81
N TYR A 97 -9.86 -14.51 2.76
CA TYR A 97 -8.42 -14.33 2.83
C TYR A 97 -7.74 -15.70 2.72
N ARG A 98 -6.89 -15.86 1.71
CA ARG A 98 -6.10 -17.08 1.47
C ARG A 98 -4.62 -16.71 1.45
N LEU A 99 -3.81 -17.54 2.12
CA LEU A 99 -2.36 -17.45 2.11
C LEU A 99 -1.79 -18.84 1.84
N ASP A 100 -1.25 -19.05 0.64
CA ASP A 100 -0.53 -20.27 0.29
C ASP A 100 0.98 -20.06 0.49
N VAL A 101 1.61 -20.90 1.30
CA VAL A 101 3.06 -20.88 1.55
C VAL A 101 3.62 -22.26 1.25
N ILE A 102 4.56 -22.35 0.31
CA ILE A 102 5.11 -23.63 -0.15
C ILE A 102 6.06 -24.25 0.87
N ASN A 103 6.90 -23.42 1.47
CA ASN A 103 7.92 -23.86 2.42
C ASN A 103 7.46 -23.53 3.85
N SER A 104 8.13 -22.58 4.51
CA SER A 104 7.91 -22.31 5.93
C SER A 104 7.06 -21.06 6.15
N TYR A 105 6.07 -21.15 7.04
CA TYR A 105 5.34 -20.01 7.60
C TYR A 105 5.70 -19.83 9.07
N HIS A 106 6.23 -18.65 9.43
CA HIS A 106 6.57 -18.30 10.81
C HIS A 106 5.79 -17.07 11.26
N LEU A 107 5.06 -17.22 12.37
CA LEU A 107 4.43 -16.10 13.08
C LEU A 107 5.11 -15.93 14.43
N LYS A 108 5.68 -14.74 14.67
CA LYS A 108 6.29 -14.36 15.95
C LYS A 108 5.62 -13.08 16.46
N ALA A 109 4.92 -13.20 17.58
CA ALA A 109 4.25 -12.09 18.25
C ALA A 109 4.25 -12.32 19.77
N ASN A 110 4.12 -11.26 20.55
CA ASN A 110 3.98 -11.37 22.01
C ASN A 110 2.66 -12.06 22.41
N THR A 111 1.60 -11.84 21.62
CA THR A 111 0.27 -12.43 21.80
C THR A 111 -0.36 -12.72 20.45
N VAL A 112 -1.10 -13.83 20.34
CA VAL A 112 -1.86 -14.19 19.14
C VAL A 112 -3.28 -14.55 19.56
N LYS A 113 -4.28 -14.02 18.84
CA LYS A 113 -5.70 -14.30 19.07
C LYS A 113 -6.37 -14.65 17.74
N TYR A 114 -6.92 -15.85 17.65
CA TYR A 114 -7.77 -16.27 16.54
C TYR A 114 -9.21 -16.37 17.04
N GLN A 115 -10.12 -15.68 16.36
CA GLN A 115 -11.56 -15.77 16.62
C GLN A 115 -12.24 -16.13 15.31
N ALA A 116 -12.85 -17.31 15.26
CA ALA A 116 -13.58 -17.82 14.11
C ALA A 116 -14.67 -18.77 14.61
N ASN A 117 -15.68 -19.03 13.76
CA ASN A 117 -16.68 -20.06 14.05
C ASN A 117 -16.04 -21.46 14.09
N THR A 118 -15.00 -21.69 13.28
CA THR A 118 -14.25 -22.95 13.22
C THR A 118 -12.76 -22.65 13.02
N ILE A 119 -11.90 -23.38 13.72
CA ILE A 119 -10.45 -23.39 13.53
C ILE A 119 -10.06 -24.84 13.29
N GLU A 120 -9.47 -25.11 12.13
CA GLU A 120 -8.98 -26.42 11.73
C GLU A 120 -7.45 -26.35 11.56
N LEU A 121 -6.75 -27.32 12.14
CA LEU A 121 -5.30 -27.47 12.03
C LEU A 121 -5.02 -28.86 11.49
N GLU A 122 -4.53 -28.92 10.26
CA GLU A 122 -4.14 -30.16 9.59
C GLU A 122 -2.63 -30.18 9.35
N ALA A 123 -1.97 -31.27 9.75
CA ALA A 123 -0.55 -31.47 9.49
C ALA A 123 -0.25 -32.95 9.25
N THR A 124 0.59 -33.24 8.26
CA THR A 124 0.97 -34.62 7.90
C THR A 124 1.86 -35.27 8.95
N ASN A 125 2.84 -34.51 9.49
CA ASN A 125 3.84 -35.06 10.40
C ASN A 125 3.46 -34.87 11.88
N GLY A 126 2.66 -33.86 12.19
CA GLY A 126 2.14 -33.62 13.53
C GLY A 126 2.00 -32.14 13.89
N ILE A 127 1.29 -31.91 14.98
CA ILE A 127 0.98 -30.61 15.57
C ILE A 127 1.48 -30.63 17.01
N SER A 128 2.18 -29.59 17.45
CA SER A 128 2.61 -29.44 18.85
C SER A 128 2.19 -28.09 19.40
N LEU A 129 1.48 -28.11 20.53
CA LEU A 129 1.10 -26.95 21.31
C LEU A 129 1.99 -26.89 22.55
N LYS A 130 2.89 -25.90 22.60
CA LYS A 130 3.91 -25.76 23.64
C LYS A 130 3.73 -24.48 24.45
N CYS A 131 3.73 -24.61 25.77
CA CYS A 131 3.74 -23.50 26.73
C CYS A 131 4.80 -23.78 27.81
N GLY A 132 5.93 -23.08 27.74
CA GLY A 132 7.08 -23.34 28.63
C GLY A 132 7.55 -24.80 28.53
N GLY A 133 7.54 -25.51 29.66
CA GLY A 133 7.90 -26.93 29.75
C GLY A 133 6.76 -27.91 29.41
N ASN A 134 5.52 -27.42 29.27
CA ASN A 134 4.35 -28.24 28.98
C ASN A 134 4.12 -28.33 27.47
N VAL A 135 3.80 -29.53 26.97
CA VAL A 135 3.63 -29.81 25.54
C VAL A 135 2.50 -30.82 25.32
N LEU A 136 1.60 -30.51 24.40
CA LEU A 136 0.67 -31.46 23.78
C LEU A 136 1.06 -31.67 22.32
N THR A 137 1.27 -32.90 21.90
CA THR A 137 1.63 -33.26 20.53
C THR A 137 0.65 -34.29 19.97
N VAL A 138 0.17 -34.05 18.76
CA VAL A 138 -0.58 -35.02 17.96
C VAL A 138 0.26 -35.35 16.73
N ASN A 139 0.46 -36.63 16.43
CA ASN A 139 1.21 -37.09 15.27
C ASN A 139 0.66 -38.46 14.79
N PRO A 140 1.19 -39.07 13.71
CA PRO A 140 0.71 -40.36 13.21
C PRO A 140 0.77 -41.53 14.21
N SER A 141 1.58 -41.43 15.27
CA SER A 141 1.70 -42.44 16.33
C SER A 141 0.73 -42.21 17.51
N GLY A 142 -0.01 -41.10 17.53
CA GLY A 142 -1.04 -40.82 18.53
C GLY A 142 -0.92 -39.44 19.21
N ILE A 143 -1.46 -39.35 20.43
CA ILE A 143 -1.49 -38.13 21.25
C ILE A 143 -0.51 -38.29 22.42
N PHE A 144 0.38 -37.32 22.59
CA PHE A 144 1.41 -37.29 23.63
C PHE A 144 1.27 -36.03 24.46
N LEU A 145 1.23 -36.18 25.78
CA LEU A 145 1.11 -35.07 26.74
C LEU A 145 2.26 -35.10 27.73
N LYS A 146 3.02 -34.00 27.78
CA LYS A 146 3.98 -33.70 28.85
C LYS A 146 3.46 -32.51 29.64
N ALA A 147 3.06 -32.74 30.88
CA ALA A 147 2.63 -31.68 31.79
C ALA A 147 3.02 -32.03 33.23
N GLY A 148 3.35 -31.01 34.04
CA GLY A 148 3.57 -31.21 35.48
C GLY A 148 2.27 -31.54 36.24
N THR A 149 1.14 -31.04 35.77
CA THR A 149 -0.20 -31.30 36.32
C THR A 149 -1.21 -31.31 35.18
N VAL A 150 -2.21 -32.20 35.28
CA VAL A 150 -3.36 -32.28 34.36
C VAL A 150 -4.61 -32.13 35.20
N ASP A 151 -5.29 -30.98 35.08
CA ASP A 151 -6.59 -30.74 35.70
C ASP A 151 -7.69 -31.15 34.72
N THR A 152 -8.49 -32.14 35.11
CA THR A 152 -9.59 -32.70 34.31
C THR A 152 -10.96 -32.16 34.73
N THR A 153 -11.01 -31.24 35.69
CA THR A 153 -12.23 -30.74 36.33
C THR A 153 -12.37 -29.22 36.29
N SER A 154 -11.41 -28.53 35.69
CA SER A 154 -11.42 -27.07 35.58
C SER A 154 -12.66 -26.57 34.83
N SER A 155 -13.19 -25.44 35.31
CA SER A 155 -14.16 -24.64 34.54
C SER A 155 -13.49 -24.05 33.28
N ASN A 156 -14.24 -23.33 32.43
CA ASN A 156 -13.75 -22.70 31.18
C ASN A 156 -12.68 -21.59 31.36
N GLY A 157 -11.93 -21.59 32.46
CA GLY A 157 -10.82 -20.67 32.71
C GLY A 157 -9.62 -20.99 31.81
N GLY A 158 -9.04 -19.96 31.20
CA GLY A 158 -7.87 -20.09 30.33
C GLY A 158 -7.11 -18.78 30.15
N VAL A 159 -6.01 -18.82 29.39
CA VAL A 159 -5.22 -17.62 29.06
C VAL A 159 -5.91 -16.82 27.96
N SER A 160 -6.10 -15.52 28.19
CA SER A 160 -6.73 -14.62 27.22
C SER A 160 -5.72 -13.66 26.60
N ALA A 161 -5.78 -13.51 25.28
CA ALA A 161 -5.08 -12.44 24.58
C ALA A 161 -5.93 -11.15 24.58
N LYS A 162 -5.28 -10.00 24.80
CA LYS A 162 -5.94 -8.69 24.72
C LYS A 162 -6.32 -8.39 23.27
N ASP A 163 -7.48 -7.77 23.08
CA ASP A 163 -7.87 -7.26 21.77
C ASP A 163 -7.03 -6.03 21.40
N VAL A 164 -6.70 -5.94 20.12
CA VAL A 164 -6.12 -4.73 19.52
C VAL A 164 -7.28 -3.86 19.03
N ALA A 165 -7.27 -2.58 19.38
CA ALA A 165 -8.32 -1.65 18.99
C ALA A 165 -8.50 -1.64 17.47
N LYS A 166 -9.73 -1.90 16.99
CA LYS A 166 -10.07 -1.85 15.57
C LYS A 166 -10.19 -0.38 15.17
N VAL A 167 -9.34 0.06 14.25
CA VAL A 167 -9.50 1.38 13.60
C VAL A 167 -10.32 1.17 12.33
N GLU A 168 -11.43 1.88 12.20
CA GLU A 168 -12.18 1.89 10.94
C GLU A 168 -11.32 2.55 9.87
N ILE A 169 -11.21 1.92 8.70
CA ILE A 169 -10.52 2.51 7.55
C ILE A 169 -11.60 3.26 6.75
N PRO A 170 -11.73 4.60 6.91
CA PRO A 170 -12.73 5.34 6.18
C PRO A 170 -12.44 5.25 4.69
N LYS A 171 -13.50 5.23 3.88
CA LYS A 171 -13.35 5.43 2.43
C LYS A 171 -12.69 6.80 2.25
N PRO A 172 -11.56 6.90 1.52
CA PRO A 172 -10.98 8.21 1.25
C PRO A 172 -12.05 9.08 0.58
N LEU A 173 -12.30 10.26 1.17
CA LEU A 173 -13.25 11.23 0.65
C LEU A 173 -12.80 11.57 -0.77
N TYR A 174 -13.67 11.25 -1.72
CA TYR A 174 -13.53 11.77 -3.06
C TYR A 174 -14.22 13.12 -3.02
N GLU A 175 -13.47 14.20 -2.80
CA GLU A 175 -13.95 15.50 -3.23
C GLU A 175 -14.16 15.36 -4.73
N LYS A 176 -15.44 15.30 -5.14
CA LYS A 176 -15.82 15.23 -6.54
C LYS A 176 -15.46 16.55 -7.20
N VAL A 177 -14.17 16.83 -7.42
CA VAL A 177 -13.80 17.78 -8.46
C VAL A 177 -13.78 16.97 -9.75
N ARG A 178 -14.97 16.76 -10.30
CA ARG A 178 -15.08 16.42 -11.72
C ARG A 178 -14.88 17.75 -12.43
N VAL A 179 -13.69 18.01 -12.94
CA VAL A 179 -13.47 19.14 -13.85
C VAL A 179 -14.26 18.82 -15.12
N VAL A 180 -15.49 19.33 -15.19
CA VAL A 180 -16.36 19.21 -16.37
C VAL A 180 -15.96 20.25 -17.41
N GLU A 181 -15.47 21.40 -16.93
CA GLU A 181 -14.95 22.53 -17.70
C GLU A 181 -14.09 23.39 -16.77
N LEU A 182 -12.99 23.95 -17.28
CA LEU A 182 -12.12 24.88 -16.56
C LEU A 182 -12.20 26.24 -17.26
N ILE A 183 -12.93 27.21 -16.68
CA ILE A 183 -12.98 28.59 -17.17
C ILE A 183 -12.13 29.44 -16.22
N PRO A 184 -10.86 29.73 -16.56
CA PRO A 184 -10.00 30.52 -15.70
C PRO A 184 -10.47 31.98 -15.71
N THR A 185 -10.86 32.49 -14.55
CA THR A 185 -11.01 33.95 -14.36
C THR A 185 -9.66 34.47 -13.91
N ILE A 186 -8.87 34.96 -14.86
CA ILE A 186 -7.56 35.56 -14.58
C ILE A 186 -7.80 37.02 -14.27
N THR A 187 -7.72 37.38 -12.99
CA THR A 187 -7.59 38.79 -12.60
C THR A 187 -6.10 39.10 -12.60
N LYS A 188 -5.68 40.03 -13.45
CA LYS A 188 -4.28 40.48 -13.49
C LYS A 188 -3.95 41.11 -12.14
N GLN A 189 -2.88 40.64 -11.51
CA GLN A 189 -2.30 41.29 -10.35
C GLN A 189 -1.46 42.46 -10.87
N ASP A 190 -1.87 43.69 -10.56
CA ASP A 190 -1.18 44.88 -11.06
C ASP A 190 0.07 45.20 -10.22
N ASP A 191 0.16 44.68 -8.99
CA ASP A 191 1.27 44.92 -8.07
C ASP A 191 1.56 43.73 -7.13
N ILE A 192 2.84 43.50 -6.80
CA ILE A 192 3.31 42.37 -5.98
C ILE A 192 2.80 42.38 -4.53
N THR A 193 2.32 43.52 -4.05
CA THR A 193 1.74 43.68 -2.70
C THR A 193 0.23 43.40 -2.68
N GLN A 194 -0.40 43.25 -3.84
CA GLN A 194 -1.84 43.00 -3.95
C GLN A 194 -2.15 41.57 -3.49
N VAL A 195 -2.75 41.46 -2.31
CA VAL A 195 -3.25 40.18 -1.77
C VAL A 195 -4.66 39.95 -2.31
N LEU A 196 -4.92 38.74 -2.82
CA LEU A 196 -6.28 38.29 -3.16
C LEU A 196 -7.14 38.31 -1.89
N GLU A 197 -8.06 39.27 -1.80
CA GLU A 197 -9.14 39.20 -0.82
C GLU A 197 -10.24 38.29 -1.37
N TYR A 198 -10.54 37.23 -0.62
CA TYR A 198 -11.63 36.29 -0.90
C TYR A 198 -12.93 36.76 -0.26
#